data_AF-A0A968ZE66-F1
#
_entry.id   AF-A0A968ZE66-F1
#
_cell.length_a   1.000
_cell.length_b   1.000
_cell.length_c   1.000
_cell.angle_alpha   90.00
_cell.angle_beta   90.00
_cell.angle_gamma   90.00
#
_symmetry.space_group_name_H-M   'P 1'
#
loop_
_entity.id
_entity.type
_entity.pdbx_description
1 polymer ?
#
loop_
_entity_poly.entity_id
_entity_poly.type
_entity_poly.pdbx_seq_one_letter_code
_entity_poly.pdbx_strand_id
1 'polypeptide(L)'
;MIRMELAEAQVGLEDPSLLEAATANLNEVVRLEPKNARAFHLLATAYGRAGNAPMADLAQAEEYLARGKKKDAKRFADRALQGLPEGSPGWLKAQDIQFAADQGDDD
;
A
#
# COMPACT_ATOMS: atom_id res chain seq x y z
N MET A 1 18.08 -2.46 0.77
CA MET A 1 18.32 -1.04 1.09
C MET A 1 18.38 -0.14 -0.15
N ILE A 2 19.23 -0.38 -1.16
CA ILE A 2 19.38 0.53 -2.35
C ILE A 2 18.05 0.88 -3.06
N ARG A 3 17.14 -0.09 -3.25
CA ARG A 3 15.87 0.16 -3.95
C ARG A 3 14.89 1.05 -3.17
N MET A 4 14.96 1.05 -1.84
CA MET A 4 14.10 1.88 -0.99
C MET A 4 14.54 3.35 -1.04
N GLU A 5 15.85 3.60 -0.90
CA GLU A 5 16.42 4.96 -0.94
C GLU A 5 16.23 5.59 -2.33
N LEU A 6 16.38 4.79 -3.39
CA LEU A 6 16.08 5.23 -4.75
C LEU A 6 14.60 5.59 -4.92
N ALA A 7 13.69 4.74 -4.45
CA ALA A 7 12.26 5.01 -4.54
C ALA A 7 11.84 6.24 -3.73
N GLU A 8 12.46 6.46 -2.56
CA GLU A 8 12.23 7.66 -1.75
C GLU A 8 12.64 8.94 -2.48
N ALA A 9 13.82 8.94 -3.12
CA ALA A 9 14.26 10.05 -3.94
C ALA A 9 13.32 10.27 -5.15
N GLN A 10 12.91 9.20 -5.84
CA GLN A 10 12.00 9.27 -6.98
C GLN A 10 10.63 9.82 -6.61
N VAL A 11 10.07 9.37 -5.48
CA VAL A 11 8.82 9.94 -4.95
C VAL A 11 9.04 11.41 -4.67
N GLY A 12 10.09 11.79 -3.92
CA GLY A 12 10.35 13.18 -3.51
C GLY A 12 10.56 14.18 -4.66
N LEU A 13 10.99 13.74 -5.84
CA LEU A 13 11.24 14.60 -7.01
C LEU A 13 9.97 15.08 -7.73
N GLU A 14 8.77 14.58 -7.34
CA GLU A 14 7.47 15.01 -7.88
C GLU A 14 7.32 14.90 -9.40
N ASP A 15 8.21 14.14 -10.06
CA ASP A 15 8.18 13.88 -11.49
C ASP A 15 7.29 12.66 -11.77
N PRO A 16 6.15 12.83 -12.48
CA PRO A 16 5.26 11.71 -12.82
C PRO A 16 5.94 10.58 -13.60
N SER A 17 6.99 10.89 -14.37
CA SER A 17 7.75 9.89 -15.14
C SER A 17 8.56 8.95 -14.25
N LEU A 18 8.85 9.34 -13.00
CA LEU A 18 9.58 8.54 -12.03
C LEU A 18 8.67 7.70 -11.13
N LEU A 19 7.36 8.00 -11.08
CA LEU A 19 6.41 7.30 -10.21
C LEU A 19 6.23 5.83 -10.60
N GLU A 20 6.27 5.52 -11.90
CA GLU A 20 6.18 4.13 -12.38
C GLU A 20 7.41 3.31 -11.92
N ALA A 21 8.61 3.86 -12.12
CA ALA A 21 9.85 3.22 -11.67
C ALA A 21 9.92 3.08 -10.15
N ALA A 22 9.47 4.10 -9.40
CA ALA A 22 9.39 4.06 -7.94
C ALA A 22 8.44 2.94 -7.48
N THR A 23 7.26 2.85 -8.09
CA THR A 23 6.25 1.83 -7.79
C THR A 23 6.79 0.43 -8.07
N ALA A 24 7.46 0.22 -9.21
CA ALA A 24 8.09 -1.06 -9.55
C ALA A 24 9.17 -1.46 -8.52
N ASN A 25 10.03 -0.52 -8.13
CA ASN A 25 11.07 -0.77 -7.11
C ASN A 25 10.46 -1.12 -5.75
N LEU A 26 9.43 -0.38 -5.33
CA LEU A 26 8.77 -0.61 -4.04
C LEU A 26 7.97 -1.91 -4.01
N ASN A 27 7.32 -2.29 -5.12
CA ASN A 27 6.66 -3.58 -5.25
C ASN A 27 7.64 -4.75 -5.03
N GLU A 28 8.87 -4.62 -5.53
CA GLU A 28 9.92 -5.62 -5.24
C GLU A 28 10.39 -5.60 -3.79
N VAL A 29 10.46 -4.41 -3.16
CA VAL A 29 10.79 -4.30 -1.73
C VAL A 29 9.73 -4.99 -0.89
N VAL A 30 8.44 -4.71 -1.08
CA VAL A 30 7.38 -5.32 -0.26
C VAL A 30 7.20 -6.82 -0.53
N ARG A 31 7.57 -7.30 -1.73
CA ARG A 31 7.61 -8.74 -2.02
C ARG A 31 8.69 -9.46 -1.21
N LEU A 32 9.85 -8.83 -1.03
CA LEU A 32 10.97 -9.39 -0.25
C LEU A 32 10.81 -9.14 1.26
N GLU A 33 10.19 -8.03 1.62
CA GLU A 33 10.04 -7.55 2.99
C GLU A 33 8.57 -7.23 3.28
N PRO A 34 7.69 -8.24 3.42
CA PRO A 34 6.24 -8.04 3.55
C PRO A 34 5.80 -7.36 4.87
N LYS A 35 6.73 -7.13 5.80
CA LYS A 35 6.50 -6.39 7.05
C LYS A 35 7.06 -4.96 7.00
N ASN A 36 7.56 -4.52 5.85
CA ASN A 36 8.18 -3.21 5.70
C ASN A 36 7.11 -2.11 5.54
N ALA A 37 6.60 -1.62 6.68
CA ALA A 37 5.61 -0.54 6.70
C ALA A 37 6.08 0.74 5.98
N ARG A 38 7.39 1.02 5.95
CA ARG A 38 7.93 2.21 5.25
C ARG A 38 7.81 2.07 3.74
N ALA A 39 8.02 0.87 3.19
CA ALA A 39 7.86 0.62 1.76
C ALA A 39 6.39 0.76 1.33
N PHE A 40 5.45 0.26 2.13
CA PHE A 40 4.02 0.48 1.89
C PHE A 40 3.62 1.96 1.97
N HIS A 41 4.17 2.72 2.91
CA HIS A 41 3.95 4.16 3.00
C HIS A 41 4.40 4.91 1.72
N LEU A 42 5.56 4.55 1.19
CA LEU A 42 6.08 5.11 -0.05
C LEU A 42 5.22 4.69 -1.25
N LEU A 43 4.69 3.46 -1.29
CA LEU A 43 3.73 3.03 -2.31
C LEU A 43 2.45 3.85 -2.26
N ALA A 44 1.88 4.07 -1.07
CA ALA A 44 0.69 4.89 -0.90
C ALA A 44 0.91 6.31 -1.44
N THR A 45 2.08 6.89 -1.13
CA THR A 45 2.47 8.21 -1.65
C THR A 45 2.62 8.21 -3.17
N ALA A 46 3.29 7.21 -3.74
CA ALA A 46 3.48 7.09 -5.18
C ALA A 46 2.15 6.94 -5.94
N TYR A 47 1.27 6.06 -5.47
CA TYR A 47 -0.07 5.88 -6.06
C TYR A 47 -0.93 7.13 -5.92
N GLY A 48 -0.88 7.82 -4.77
CA GLY A 48 -1.58 9.07 -4.56
C GLY A 48 -1.14 10.16 -5.54
N ARG A 49 0.18 10.30 -5.74
CA ARG A 49 0.77 11.23 -6.73
C ARG A 49 0.44 10.85 -8.17
N ALA A 50 0.30 9.56 -8.46
CA ALA A 50 -0.13 9.07 -9.77
C ALA A 50 -1.65 9.20 -10.00
N GLY A 51 -2.41 9.76 -9.05
CA GLY A 51 -3.87 9.89 -9.14
C GLY A 51 -4.64 8.57 -8.92
N ASN A 52 -3.96 7.51 -8.49
CA ASN A 52 -4.57 6.21 -8.21
C ASN A 52 -4.93 6.10 -6.72
N ALA A 53 -5.95 6.85 -6.30
CA ALA A 53 -6.40 6.87 -4.92
C ALA A 53 -6.79 5.48 -4.36
N PRO A 54 -7.47 4.58 -5.11
CA PRO A 54 -7.81 3.26 -4.59
C PRO A 54 -6.59 2.38 -4.28
N MET A 55 -5.55 2.43 -5.12
CA MET A 55 -4.27 1.75 -4.83
C MET A 55 -3.50 2.41 -3.71
N ALA A 56 -3.60 3.74 -3.56
CA ALA A 56 -3.01 4.44 -2.43
C ALA A 56 -3.64 3.99 -1.11
N ASP A 57 -4.97 3.88 -1.07
CA ASP A 57 -5.71 3.36 0.09
C ASP A 57 -5.33 1.91 0.41
N LEU A 58 -5.18 1.05 -0.61
CA LEU A 58 -4.69 -0.33 -0.41
C LEU A 58 -3.28 -0.36 0.23
N ALA A 59 -2.34 0.40 -0.33
CA ALA A 59 -0.98 0.45 0.20
C ALA A 59 -0.94 1.00 1.64
N GLN A 60 -1.81 1.96 1.97
CA GLN A 60 -1.95 2.45 3.34
C GLN A 60 -2.54 1.39 4.27
N ALA A 61 -3.51 0.59 3.80
CA ALA A 61 -4.04 -0.54 4.55
C ALA A 61 -2.92 -1.56 4.89
N GLU A 62 -2.07 -1.90 3.92
CA GLU A 62 -0.90 -2.76 4.11
C GLU A 62 0.11 -2.16 5.10
N GLU A 63 0.38 -0.85 5.04
CA GLU A 63 1.24 -0.13 5.99
C GLU A 63 0.73 -0.29 7.43
N TYR A 64 -0.55 -0.01 7.66
CA TYR A 64 -1.15 -0.10 8.99
C TYR A 64 -1.19 -1.53 9.51
N LEU A 65 -1.48 -2.50 8.64
CA LEU A 65 -1.45 -3.90 9.00
C LEU A 65 -0.03 -4.35 9.40
N ALA A 66 0.99 -3.94 8.65
CA ALA A 66 2.39 -4.22 8.98
C ALA A 66 2.83 -3.60 10.31
N ARG A 67 2.17 -2.51 10.75
CA ARG A 67 2.37 -1.87 12.07
C ARG A 67 1.49 -2.45 13.19
N GLY A 68 0.65 -3.44 12.90
CA GLY A 68 -0.31 -4.01 13.86
C GLY A 68 -1.50 -3.10 14.17
N LYS A 69 -1.70 -2.01 13.42
CA LYS A 69 -2.80 -1.05 13.61
C LYS A 69 -4.04 -1.52 12.84
N LYS A 70 -4.64 -2.62 13.30
CA LYS A 70 -5.75 -3.32 12.60
C LYS A 70 -6.94 -2.40 12.28
N LYS A 71 -7.37 -1.56 13.22
CA LYS A 71 -8.49 -0.62 13.01
C LYS A 71 -8.23 0.38 11.89
N ASP A 72 -7.03 0.93 11.81
CA ASP A 72 -6.66 1.83 10.71
C ASP A 72 -6.55 1.05 9.40
N ALA A 73 -5.94 -0.13 9.42
CA ALA A 73 -5.82 -1.00 8.25
C ALA A 73 -7.18 -1.30 7.62
N LYS A 74 -8.17 -1.66 8.45
CA LYS A 74 -9.55 -1.90 8.00
C LYS A 74 -10.16 -0.68 7.31
N ARG A 75 -10.05 0.50 7.92
CA ARG A 75 -10.64 1.74 7.37
C ARG A 75 -10.10 2.06 5.98
N PHE A 76 -8.82 1.82 5.73
CA PHE A 76 -8.21 2.02 4.42
C PHE A 76 -8.55 0.89 3.44
N ALA A 77 -8.62 -0.36 3.91
CA ALA A 77 -9.09 -1.49 3.11
C ALA A 77 -10.53 -1.28 2.61
N ASP A 78 -11.44 -0.81 3.47
CA ASP A 78 -12.83 -0.50 3.11
C ASP A 78 -12.91 0.53 1.97
N ARG A 79 -12.06 1.56 2.02
CA ARG A 79 -11.98 2.59 0.96
C ARG A 79 -11.40 2.02 -0.33
N ALA A 80 -10.36 1.19 -0.24
CA ALA A 80 -9.78 0.53 -1.39
C ALA A 80 -10.80 -0.39 -2.08
N LEU A 81 -11.60 -1.14 -1.31
CA LEU A 81 -12.67 -2.00 -1.83
C LEU A 81 -13.75 -1.21 -2.59
N GLN A 82 -14.06 0.01 -2.16
CA GLN A 82 -15.03 0.89 -2.85
C GLN A 82 -14.50 1.44 -4.17
N GLY A 83 -13.18 1.64 -4.28
CA GLY A 83 -12.55 2.27 -5.44
C GLY A 83 -11.93 1.31 -6.45
N LEU A 84 -11.60 0.08 -6.04
CA LEU A 84 -10.98 -0.93 -6.89
C LEU A 84 -12.05 -1.76 -7.62
N PRO A 85 -11.81 -2.16 -8.88
CA PRO A 85 -12.71 -3.07 -9.59
C PRO A 85 -12.87 -4.39 -8.82
N GLU A 86 -14.10 -4.81 -8.61
CA GLU A 86 -14.41 -6.06 -7.92
C GLU A 86 -13.72 -7.25 -8.61
N GLY A 87 -13.14 -8.15 -7.80
CA GLY A 87 -12.37 -9.29 -8.30
C GLY A 87 -10.99 -8.96 -8.86
N SER A 88 -10.58 -7.69 -8.93
CA SER A 88 -9.20 -7.34 -9.27
C SER A 88 -8.23 -7.82 -8.17
N PRO A 89 -6.93 -8.04 -8.50
CA PRO A 89 -5.94 -8.46 -7.51
C PRO A 89 -5.83 -7.51 -6.31
N GLY A 90 -5.94 -6.19 -6.53
CA GLY A 90 -5.92 -5.21 -5.45
C GLY A 90 -7.17 -5.29 -4.58
N TRP A 91 -8.34 -5.53 -5.17
CA TRP A 91 -9.59 -5.70 -4.44
C TRP A 91 -9.56 -6.94 -3.55
N LEU A 92 -9.08 -8.07 -4.08
CA LEU A 92 -8.93 -9.31 -3.30
C LEU A 92 -7.98 -9.11 -2.12
N LYS A 93 -6.86 -8.41 -2.34
CA LYS A 93 -5.94 -8.11 -1.26
C LYS A 93 -6.55 -7.19 -0.21
N ALA A 94 -7.31 -6.17 -0.60
CA ALA A 94 -8.01 -5.30 0.34
C ALA A 94 -9.01 -6.10 1.19
N GLN A 95 -9.70 -7.06 0.58
CA GLN A 95 -10.62 -7.96 1.28
C GLN A 95 -9.87 -8.84 2.30
N ASP A 96 -8.72 -9.40 1.95
CA ASP A 96 -7.89 -10.18 2.89
C ASP A 96 -7.47 -9.34 4.11
N ILE A 97 -7.09 -8.07 3.89
CA ILE A 97 -6.73 -7.14 4.97
C ILE A 97 -7.92 -6.82 5.86
N GLN A 98 -9.10 -6.58 5.26
CA GLN A 98 -10.34 -6.35 6.01
C GLN A 98 -10.66 -7.53 6.92
N PHE A 99 -10.60 -8.76 6.41
CA PHE A 99 -10.85 -9.97 7.20
C PHE A 99 -9.78 -10.20 8.28
N ALA A 100 -8.51 -10.00 7.96
CA ALA A 100 -7.42 -10.15 8.92
C ALA A 100 -7.48 -9.11 10.06
N ALA A 101 -7.98 -7.91 9.76
CA ALA A 101 -8.21 -6.89 10.77
C ALA A 101 -9.36 -7.25 11.72
N ASP A 102 -10.43 -7.85 11.20
CA ASP A 102 -11.63 -8.23 11.96
C ASP A 102 -11.40 -9.39 12.92
N GLN A 103 -10.67 -10.43 12.51
CA GLN A 103 -10.35 -11.57 13.41
C GLN A 103 -9.48 -11.19 14.60
N GLY A 104 -8.91 -9.98 14.59
CA GLY A 104 -7.98 -9.51 15.61
C GLY A 104 -8.60 -8.82 16.80
N ASP A 105 -9.90 -8.56 16.78
CA ASP A 105 -10.65 -7.87 17.82
C ASP A 105 -11.38 -8.86 18.77
N ASP A 106 -11.27 -10.18 18.53
CA ASP A 106 -11.97 -11.26 19.26
C ASP A 106 -11.16 -11.89 20.43
N ASP A 107 -9.94 -11.43 20.72
CA ASP A 107 -9.08 -11.87 21.85
C ASP A 107 -9.09 -10.86 23.03
#